data_AF-A0A0Q8MUN8-F1
#
_entry.id   AF-A0A0Q8MUN8-F1
#
_cell.length_a   1.000
_cell.length_b   1.000
_cell.length_c   1.000
_cell.angle_alpha   90.00
_cell.angle_beta   90.00
_cell.angle_gamma   90.00
#
_symmetry.space_group_name_H-M   'P 1'
#
loop_
_entity.id
_entity.type
_entity.pdbx_description
1 polymer ?
#
loop_
_entity_poly.entity_id
_entity_poly.type
_entity_poly.pdbx_seq_one_letter_code
_entity_poly.pdbx_strand_id
1 'polypeptide(L)'
;MTSLLFNVLLAIMWCVVTGSPSVHNMILGFALGALALFVVREPYGSRGYLRRFAAILSLAATFLKELALSACKVALTVLRPDMRLKPGIFAFPLTVQSDVEIMLLANLITLTPGTLSVDVSDDRKTLFVHALDCSDPEATRRGIADGFERKIAEVFR
;
A
#
# COMPACT_ATOMS: atom_id res chain seq x y z
N MET A 1 22.60 0.25 -23.46
CA MET A 1 23.32 1.54 -23.54
C MET A 1 22.52 2.71 -22.94
N THR A 2 21.20 2.77 -23.15
CA THR A 2 20.30 3.79 -22.55
C THR A 2 20.31 3.82 -21.02
N SER A 3 20.31 2.68 -20.33
CA SER A 3 20.28 2.66 -18.86
C SER A 3 21.51 3.29 -18.20
N LEU A 4 22.68 3.17 -18.80
CA LEU A 4 23.91 3.78 -18.28
C LEU A 4 23.86 5.30 -18.46
N LEU A 5 23.37 5.78 -19.61
CA LEU A 5 23.15 7.20 -19.86
C LEU A 5 22.16 7.81 -18.84
N PHE A 6 21.02 7.14 -18.60
CA PHE A 6 20.07 7.58 -17.57
C PHE A 6 20.68 7.59 -16.17
N ASN A 7 21.52 6.61 -15.83
CA ASN A 7 22.18 6.59 -14.52
C ASN A 7 23.13 7.77 -14.34
N VAL A 8 23.93 8.07 -15.38
CA VAL A 8 24.84 9.22 -15.37
C VAL A 8 24.06 10.53 -15.25
N LEU A 9 22.95 10.68 -15.97
CA LEU A 9 22.08 11.85 -15.86
C LEU A 9 21.46 11.98 -14.46
N LEU A 10 21.02 10.87 -13.85
CA LEU A 10 20.50 10.84 -12.49
C LEU A 10 21.56 11.24 -11.47
N ALA A 11 22.80 10.75 -11.62
CA ALA A 11 23.92 11.12 -10.75
C ALA A 11 24.26 12.62 -10.86
N ILE A 12 24.26 13.18 -12.07
CA ILE A 12 24.47 14.61 -12.29
C ILE A 12 23.33 15.42 -11.67
N MET A 13 22.08 15.03 -11.91
CA MET A 13 20.90 15.69 -11.33
C MET A 13 20.93 15.63 -9.80
N TRP A 14 21.35 14.51 -9.22
CA TRP A 14 21.53 14.35 -7.78
C TRP A 14 22.53 15.37 -7.22
N CYS A 15 23.69 15.54 -7.86
CA CYS A 15 24.68 16.54 -7.46
C CYS A 15 24.18 17.99 -7.58
N VAL A 16 23.35 18.28 -8.59
CA VAL A 16 22.73 19.62 -8.77
C VAL A 16 21.71 19.89 -7.66
N VAL A 17 20.83 18.94 -7.38
CA VAL A 17 19.78 19.07 -6.35
C VAL A 17 20.37 19.21 -4.95
N THR A 18 21.44 18.45 -4.66
CA THR A 18 22.12 18.52 -3.37
C THR A 18 23.07 19.71 -3.24
N GLY A 19 23.34 20.44 -4.32
CA GLY A 19 24.20 21.62 -4.32
C GLY A 19 25.67 21.36 -3.95
N SER A 20 26.10 20.10 -3.91
CA SER A 20 27.44 19.68 -3.45
C SER A 20 28.14 18.85 -4.52
N PRO A 21 28.95 19.48 -5.40
CA PRO A 21 29.72 18.78 -6.41
C PRO A 21 30.98 18.16 -5.77
N SER A 22 30.81 17.04 -5.05
CA SER A 22 31.92 16.24 -4.52
C SER A 22 31.96 14.87 -5.18
N VAL A 23 33.16 14.29 -5.30
CA VAL A 23 33.36 12.95 -5.91
C VAL A 23 32.58 11.88 -5.14
N HIS A 24 32.57 11.96 -3.81
CA HIS A 24 31.78 11.06 -2.95
C HIS A 24 30.28 11.16 -3.23
N ASN A 25 29.75 12.39 -3.39
CA ASN A 25 28.34 12.60 -3.69
C ASN A 25 27.96 12.14 -5.10
N MET A 26 28.87 12.24 -6.06
CA MET A 26 28.68 11.70 -7.41
C MET A 26 28.61 10.16 -7.39
N ILE A 27 29.47 9.50 -6.61
CA ILE A 27 29.45 8.04 -6.43
C ILE A 27 28.13 7.61 -5.76
N LEU A 28 27.68 8.33 -4.72
CA LEU A 28 26.40 8.09 -4.08
C LEU A 28 25.23 8.27 -5.05
N GLY A 29 25.21 9.36 -5.82
CA GLY A 29 24.20 9.60 -6.85
C GLY A 29 24.16 8.51 -7.93
N PHE A 30 25.32 8.01 -8.34
CA PHE A 30 25.42 6.91 -9.30
C PHE A 30 24.97 5.56 -8.73
N ALA A 31 25.26 5.29 -7.46
CA ALA A 31 24.80 4.09 -6.76
C ALA A 31 23.28 4.12 -6.54
N LEU A 32 22.73 5.28 -6.14
CA LEU A 32 21.30 5.49 -5.99
C LEU A 32 20.57 5.43 -7.34
N GLY A 33 21.13 6.03 -8.39
CA GLY A 33 20.58 5.94 -9.74
C GLY A 33 20.64 4.51 -10.29
N ALA A 34 21.71 3.76 -9.99
CA ALA A 34 21.82 2.34 -10.34
C ALA A 34 20.77 1.51 -9.61
N LEU A 35 20.58 1.74 -8.30
CA LEU A 35 19.57 1.09 -7.49
C LEU A 35 18.15 1.43 -7.99
N ALA A 36 17.88 2.71 -8.27
CA ALA A 36 16.62 3.15 -8.84
C ALA A 36 16.35 2.46 -10.17
N LEU A 37 17.33 2.44 -11.08
CA LEU A 37 17.20 1.76 -12.36
C LEU A 37 17.13 0.24 -12.22
N PHE A 38 17.73 -0.35 -11.19
CA PHE A 38 17.65 -1.77 -10.87
C PHE A 38 16.25 -2.16 -10.37
N VAL A 39 15.67 -1.36 -9.47
CA VAL A 39 14.27 -1.51 -9.03
C VAL A 39 13.30 -1.34 -10.21
N VAL A 40 13.64 -0.46 -11.16
CA VAL A 40 12.83 -0.16 -12.34
C VAL A 40 13.06 -1.15 -13.50
N ARG A 41 14.05 -2.05 -13.41
CA ARG A 41 14.55 -2.88 -14.51
C ARG A 41 13.71 -4.12 -14.85
N GLU A 42 12.38 -4.02 -14.86
CA GLU A 42 11.58 -4.93 -15.71
C GLU A 42 11.62 -4.43 -17.17
N PRO A 43 11.64 -5.34 -18.16
CA PRO A 43 12.14 -5.06 -19.50
C PRO A 43 11.33 -3.96 -20.19
N TYR A 44 12.05 -2.96 -20.67
CA TYR A 44 11.59 -1.81 -21.44
C TYR A 44 10.46 -2.16 -22.43
N GLY A 45 9.22 -1.78 -22.09
CA GLY A 45 8.07 -1.86 -23.00
C GLY A 45 6.72 -1.53 -22.35
N SER A 46 6.01 -0.56 -22.94
CA SER A 46 4.55 -0.34 -22.84
C SER A 46 4.00 0.45 -21.63
N ARG A 47 2.88 1.15 -21.89
CA ARG A 47 2.03 1.95 -20.98
C ARG A 47 1.69 1.30 -19.64
N GLY A 48 1.95 0.00 -19.47
CA GLY A 48 1.71 -0.78 -18.25
C GLY A 48 2.52 -0.32 -17.04
N TYR A 49 3.80 0.09 -17.21
CA TYR A 49 4.63 0.51 -16.07
C TYR A 49 4.12 1.79 -15.40
N LEU A 50 3.83 2.84 -16.19
CA LEU A 50 3.28 4.09 -15.64
C LEU A 50 1.91 3.86 -15.00
N ARG A 51 1.08 2.99 -15.59
CA ARG A 51 -0.21 2.59 -15.00
C ARG A 51 -0.01 1.88 -13.66
N ARG A 52 0.93 0.93 -13.58
CA ARG A 52 1.22 0.17 -12.37
C ARG A 52 1.81 1.05 -11.27
N PHE A 53 2.75 1.94 -11.62
CA PHE A 53 3.30 2.92 -10.70
C PHE A 53 2.22 3.87 -10.18
N ALA A 54 1.35 4.38 -11.06
CA ALA A 54 0.21 5.20 -10.66
C ALA A 54 -0.79 4.43 -9.77
N ALA A 55 -1.02 3.14 -10.04
CA ALA A 55 -1.86 2.27 -9.21
C ALA A 55 -1.24 2.06 -7.81
N ILE A 56 0.07 1.84 -7.73
CA ILE A 56 0.80 1.73 -6.44
C ILE A 56 0.70 3.04 -5.67
N LEU A 57 0.92 4.18 -6.33
CA LEU A 57 0.83 5.49 -5.69
C LEU A 57 -0.60 5.79 -5.22
N SER A 58 -1.59 5.41 -6.02
CA SER A 58 -3.02 5.49 -5.70
C SER A 58 -3.39 4.61 -4.49
N LEU A 59 -2.86 3.39 -4.41
CA LEU A 59 -3.02 2.50 -3.27
C LEU A 59 -2.37 3.10 -2.01
N ALA A 60 -1.13 3.58 -2.12
CA ALA A 60 -0.40 4.19 -1.00
C ALA A 60 -1.11 5.45 -0.47
N ALA A 61 -1.57 6.34 -1.36
CA ALA A 61 -2.32 7.52 -0.98
C ALA A 61 -3.65 7.18 -0.30
N THR A 62 -4.35 6.15 -0.80
CA THR A 62 -5.60 5.67 -0.18
C THR A 62 -5.33 5.09 1.20
N PHE A 63 -4.29 4.28 1.33
CA PHE A 63 -3.88 3.72 2.62
C PHE A 63 -3.55 4.81 3.64
N LEU A 64 -2.71 5.79 3.29
CA LEU A 64 -2.37 6.90 4.19
C LEU A 64 -3.60 7.70 4.61
N LYS A 65 -4.53 7.95 3.68
CA LYS A 65 -5.79 8.62 3.98
C LYS A 65 -6.65 7.81 4.95
N GLU A 66 -6.91 6.54 4.64
CA GLU A 66 -7.76 5.68 5.48
C GLU A 66 -7.12 5.43 6.85
N LEU A 67 -5.79 5.27 6.91
CA LEU A 67 -5.02 5.18 8.14
C LEU A 67 -5.23 6.41 9.02
N ALA A 68 -5.06 7.62 8.46
CA ALA A 68 -5.25 8.86 9.21
C ALA A 68 -6.70 9.04 9.68
N LEU A 69 -7.68 8.83 8.80
CA LEU A 69 -9.10 8.93 9.14
C LEU A 69 -9.50 7.94 10.23
N SER A 70 -9.05 6.69 10.11
CA SER A 70 -9.36 5.63 11.05
C SER A 70 -8.66 5.84 12.39
N ALA A 71 -7.41 6.32 12.40
CA ALA A 71 -6.72 6.73 13.62
C ALA A 71 -7.47 7.86 14.35
N CYS A 72 -7.91 8.90 13.62
CA CYS A 72 -8.73 9.97 14.18
C CYS A 72 -10.06 9.44 14.72
N LYS A 73 -10.74 8.55 13.99
CA LYS A 73 -12.01 7.95 14.41
C LYS A 73 -11.85 7.16 15.71
N VAL A 74 -10.81 6.32 15.81
CA VAL A 74 -10.51 5.56 17.02
C VAL A 74 -10.16 6.50 18.17
N ALA A 75 -9.31 7.52 17.95
CA ALA A 75 -8.98 8.50 18.98
C ALA A 75 -10.22 9.22 19.52
N LEU A 76 -11.11 9.69 18.64
CA LEU A 76 -12.38 10.30 19.04
C LEU A 76 -13.30 9.32 19.78
N THR A 77 -13.27 8.04 19.41
CA THR A 77 -14.08 7.01 20.06
C THR A 77 -13.59 6.74 21.48
N VAL A 78 -12.27 6.70 21.71
CA VAL A 78 -11.66 6.54 23.03
C VAL A 78 -11.92 7.76 23.93
N LEU A 79 -12.00 8.96 23.37
CA LEU A 79 -12.31 10.19 24.12
C LEU A 79 -13.79 10.34 24.48
N ARG A 80 -14.69 9.55 23.86
CA ARG A 80 -16.12 9.63 24.18
C ARG A 80 -16.40 8.93 25.52
N PRO A 81 -17.16 9.56 26.42
CA PRO A 81 -17.50 8.98 27.72
C PRO A 81 -18.46 7.78 27.62
N ASP A 82 -19.24 7.68 26.54
CA ASP A 82 -20.13 6.54 26.25
C ASP A 82 -19.56 5.77 25.04
N MET A 83 -18.67 4.81 25.31
CA MET A 83 -18.09 3.92 24.30
C MET A 83 -19.08 2.81 23.92
N ARG A 84 -20.07 3.13 23.08
CA ARG A 84 -20.99 2.14 22.50
C ARG A 84 -20.33 1.37 21.37
N LEU A 85 -19.37 0.52 21.70
CA LEU A 85 -18.72 -0.39 20.76
C LEU A 85 -19.45 -1.74 20.72
N LYS A 86 -19.60 -2.30 19.52
CA LYS A 86 -20.09 -3.66 19.32
C LYS A 86 -19.02 -4.48 18.62
N PRO A 87 -18.01 -5.00 19.33
CA PRO A 87 -16.96 -5.78 18.70
C PRO A 87 -17.54 -7.06 18.09
N GLY A 88 -16.94 -7.53 17.00
CA GLY A 88 -17.40 -8.74 16.33
C GLY A 88 -16.47 -9.20 15.23
N ILE A 89 -16.58 -10.48 14.87
CA ILE A 89 -15.85 -11.08 13.76
C ILE A 89 -16.83 -11.30 12.62
N PHE A 90 -16.43 -10.94 11.41
CA PHE A 90 -17.19 -11.22 10.20
C PHE A 90 -16.29 -11.88 9.15
N ALA A 91 -16.91 -12.68 8.27
CA ALA A 91 -16.24 -13.33 7.16
C ALA A 91 -16.25 -12.43 5.92
N PHE A 92 -15.08 -12.12 5.37
CA PHE A 92 -14.89 -11.33 4.16
C PHE A 92 -14.46 -12.25 2.99
N PRO A 93 -15.26 -12.42 1.92
CA PRO A 93 -14.88 -13.22 0.78
C PRO A 93 -13.88 -12.45 -0.06
N LEU A 94 -12.79 -13.13 -0.42
CA LEU A 94 -11.70 -12.59 -1.20
C LEU A 94 -12.01 -12.72 -2.69
N THR A 95 -11.73 -11.65 -3.44
CA THR A 95 -11.70 -11.63 -4.91
C THR A 95 -10.27 -11.72 -5.46
N VAL A 96 -9.29 -11.33 -4.63
CA VAL A 96 -7.85 -11.55 -4.87
C VAL A 96 -7.49 -13.03 -4.69
N GLN A 97 -6.52 -13.52 -5.48
CA GLN A 97 -6.23 -14.96 -5.56
C GLN A 97 -4.78 -15.31 -5.16
N SER A 98 -3.84 -14.37 -5.28
CA SER A 98 -2.44 -14.66 -4.96
C SER A 98 -2.16 -14.48 -3.47
N ASP A 99 -1.27 -15.32 -2.93
CA ASP A 99 -0.86 -15.25 -1.53
C ASP A 99 -0.31 -13.87 -1.16
N VAL A 100 0.38 -13.21 -2.10
CA VAL A 100 0.93 -11.85 -1.92
C VAL A 100 -0.19 -10.80 -1.85
N GLU A 101 -1.21 -10.88 -2.71
CA GLU A 101 -2.35 -9.97 -2.68
C GLU A 101 -3.15 -10.12 -1.39
N ILE A 102 -3.41 -11.37 -0.96
CA ILE A 102 -4.14 -11.67 0.28
C ILE A 102 -3.35 -11.17 1.48
N MET A 103 -2.04 -11.47 1.55
CA MET A 103 -1.15 -10.98 2.60
C MET A 103 -1.13 -9.45 2.64
N LEU A 104 -1.06 -8.78 1.49
CA LEU A 104 -1.06 -7.32 1.44
C LEU A 104 -2.39 -6.76 1.95
N LEU A 105 -3.51 -7.29 1.49
CA LEU A 105 -4.84 -6.88 1.94
C LEU A 105 -4.98 -7.03 3.46
N ALA A 106 -4.62 -8.21 3.99
CA ALA A 106 -4.68 -8.50 5.41
C ALA A 106 -3.85 -7.51 6.25
N ASN A 107 -2.64 -7.16 5.78
CA ASN A 107 -1.80 -6.18 6.48
C ASN A 107 -2.38 -4.76 6.40
N LEU A 108 -2.90 -4.32 5.25
CA LEU A 108 -3.46 -2.97 5.11
C LEU A 108 -4.70 -2.77 6.00
N ILE A 109 -5.59 -3.76 6.07
CA ILE A 109 -6.78 -3.65 6.94
C ILE A 109 -6.42 -3.74 8.43
N THR A 110 -5.40 -4.53 8.80
CA THR A 110 -4.91 -4.62 10.18
C THR A 110 -4.26 -3.31 10.63
N LEU A 111 -3.52 -2.65 9.73
CA LEU A 111 -2.92 -1.35 10.02
C LEU A 111 -3.93 -0.21 10.09
N THR A 112 -5.14 -0.39 9.55
CA THR A 112 -6.20 0.61 9.59
C THR A 112 -6.95 0.50 10.93
N PRO A 113 -6.84 1.49 11.84
CA PRO A 113 -7.36 1.33 13.20
C PRO A 113 -8.87 1.07 13.23
N GLY A 114 -9.27 -0.03 13.88
CA GLY A 114 -10.66 -0.45 13.99
C GLY A 114 -10.95 -1.81 13.35
N THR A 115 -10.01 -2.37 12.58
CA THR A 115 -10.07 -3.75 12.06
C THR A 115 -8.78 -4.52 12.30
N LEU A 116 -8.87 -5.85 12.36
CA LEU A 116 -7.75 -6.78 12.55
C LEU A 116 -8.04 -8.04 11.74
N SER A 117 -7.07 -8.48 10.94
CA SER A 117 -7.13 -9.80 10.29
C SER A 117 -6.90 -10.91 11.31
N VAL A 118 -7.81 -11.88 11.40
CA VAL A 118 -7.75 -13.00 12.34
C VAL A 118 -7.12 -14.22 11.69
N ASP A 119 -7.70 -14.64 10.57
CA ASP A 119 -7.27 -15.86 9.86
C ASP A 119 -7.74 -15.84 8.41
N VAL A 120 -7.11 -16.66 7.57
CA VAL A 120 -7.51 -16.91 6.18
C VAL A 120 -7.95 -18.37 6.08
N SER A 121 -9.08 -18.63 5.42
CA SER A 121 -9.55 -20.00 5.20
C SER A 121 -8.54 -20.84 4.41
N ASP A 122 -8.50 -22.15 4.64
CA ASP A 122 -7.58 -23.07 3.95
C ASP A 122 -7.69 -23.00 2.42
N ASP A 123 -8.90 -22.71 1.93
CA ASP A 123 -9.20 -22.55 0.49
C ASP A 123 -8.83 -21.17 -0.06
N ARG A 124 -8.31 -20.26 0.78
CA ARG A 124 -7.91 -18.87 0.47
C ARG A 124 -9.02 -18.00 -0.09
N LYS A 125 -10.29 -18.36 0.12
CA LYS A 125 -11.45 -17.59 -0.38
C LYS A 125 -12.07 -16.68 0.65
N THR A 126 -11.73 -16.83 1.93
CA THR A 126 -12.34 -16.07 3.01
C THR A 126 -11.27 -15.56 3.97
N LEU A 127 -11.32 -14.27 4.27
CA LEU A 127 -10.55 -13.61 5.32
C LEU A 127 -11.49 -13.33 6.51
N PHE A 128 -11.15 -13.84 7.68
CA PHE A 128 -11.87 -13.53 8.91
C PHE A 128 -11.31 -12.25 9.51
N VAL A 129 -12.20 -11.25 9.71
CA VAL A 129 -11.82 -9.92 10.17
C VAL A 129 -12.54 -9.62 11.47
N HIS A 130 -11.78 -9.24 12.49
CA HIS A 130 -12.31 -8.68 13.72
C HIS A 130 -12.44 -7.16 13.57
N ALA A 131 -13.62 -6.62 13.86
CA ALA A 131 -13.87 -5.18 13.92
C ALA A 131 -14.08 -4.73 15.37
N LEU A 132 -13.51 -3.57 15.71
CA LEU A 132 -13.75 -2.88 16.98
C LEU A 132 -15.21 -2.46 17.12
N ASP A 133 -15.84 -2.07 16.01
CA ASP A 133 -17.26 -1.76 15.92
C ASP A 133 -17.86 -2.45 14.70
N CYS A 134 -18.68 -3.46 14.97
CA CYS A 134 -19.38 -4.34 14.04
C CYS A 134 -20.89 -4.01 14.02
N SER A 135 -21.26 -2.76 14.29
CA SER A 135 -22.66 -2.32 14.20
C SER A 135 -23.21 -2.33 12.76
N ASP A 136 -22.35 -2.20 11.75
CA ASP A 136 -22.65 -2.42 10.33
C ASP A 136 -21.50 -3.18 9.62
N PRO A 137 -21.45 -4.52 9.73
CA PRO A 137 -20.40 -5.32 9.09
C PRO A 137 -20.44 -5.23 7.56
N GLU A 138 -21.60 -5.02 6.97
CA GLU A 138 -21.76 -4.93 5.51
C GLU A 138 -21.17 -3.63 4.96
N ALA A 139 -21.28 -2.52 5.68
CA ALA A 139 -20.57 -1.29 5.32
C ALA A 139 -19.05 -1.46 5.39
N THR A 140 -18.53 -2.09 6.44
CA THR A 140 -17.09 -2.38 6.56
C THR A 140 -16.61 -3.28 5.43
N ARG A 141 -17.37 -4.33 5.11
CA ARG A 141 -17.10 -5.23 3.98
C ARG A 141 -17.03 -4.47 2.66
N ARG A 142 -18.02 -3.62 2.35
CA ARG A 142 -17.99 -2.78 1.14
C ARG A 142 -16.80 -1.85 1.11
N GLY A 143 -16.47 -1.22 2.23
CA GLY A 143 -15.30 -0.33 2.34
C GLY A 143 -13.98 -1.03 2.02
N ILE A 144 -13.78 -2.25 2.54
CA ILE A 144 -12.58 -3.06 2.26
C ILE A 144 -12.53 -3.48 0.79
N ALA A 145 -13.66 -3.95 0.24
CA ALA A 145 -13.76 -4.43 -1.14
C ALA A 145 -13.53 -3.29 -2.16
N ASP A 146 -14.26 -2.18 -2.03
CA ASP A 146 -14.17 -1.04 -2.95
C ASP A 146 -12.89 -0.21 -2.75
N GLY A 147 -12.31 -0.26 -1.55
CA GLY A 147 -11.09 0.44 -1.20
C GLY A 147 -9.85 -0.37 -1.57
N PHE A 148 -9.37 -1.15 -0.60
CA PHE A 148 -8.07 -1.83 -0.68
C PHE A 148 -8.07 -2.98 -1.67
N GLU A 149 -9.07 -3.86 -1.64
CA GLU A 149 -9.05 -5.07 -2.47
C GLU A 149 -9.04 -4.72 -3.96
N ARG A 150 -9.91 -3.79 -4.39
CA ARG A 150 -9.91 -3.28 -5.78
C ARG A 150 -8.58 -2.66 -6.18
N LYS A 151 -7.99 -1.81 -5.33
CA LYS A 151 -6.70 -1.14 -5.64
C LYS A 151 -5.53 -2.11 -5.66
N ILE A 152 -5.54 -3.13 -4.82
CA ILE A 152 -4.57 -4.23 -4.88
C ILE A 152 -4.72 -4.96 -6.22
N ALA A 153 -5.94 -5.33 -6.62
CA ALA A 153 -6.16 -5.97 -7.91
C ALA A 153 -5.67 -5.12 -9.10
N GLU A 154 -5.79 -3.79 -9.05
CA GLU A 154 -5.24 -2.87 -10.07
C GLU A 154 -3.69 -2.83 -10.11
N VAL A 155 -3.02 -3.12 -9.00
CA VAL A 155 -1.54 -3.14 -8.92
C VAL A 155 -0.96 -4.44 -9.48
N PHE A 156 -1.69 -5.55 -9.33
CA PHE A 156 -1.24 -6.87 -9.75
C PHE A 156 -1.78 -7.33 -11.12
N ARG A 157 -2.74 -6.60 -11.72
CA ARG A 157 -3.29 -6.85 -13.07
C ARG A 157 -2.85 -5.81 -14.11
#